data_AF-A0A2C9SQN5-F1
#
_entry.id   AF-A0A2C9SQN5-F1
#
_cell.length_a   1.000
_cell.length_b   1.000
_cell.length_c   1.000
_cell.angle_alpha   90.00
_cell.angle_beta   90.00
_cell.angle_gamma   90.00
#
_symmetry.space_group_name_H-M   'P 1'
#
loop_
_entity.id
_entity.type
_entity.pdbx_description
1 polymer ?
#
loop_
_entity_poly.entity_id
_entity_poly.type
_entity_poly.pdbx_seq_one_letter_code
_entity_poly.pdbx_strand_id
1 'polypeptide(L)'
;MNGTADGQLHTLVLAMDYRVPDPSRVWPVLQRSRSALADLGAHYVLVYTSMRDHGRVMVTISLRSKEPILQVLRSRVFLNWFDAVGLDDIPAIFAGETVDKVTLVEPSGDTPPGVIVGAIAAIEDVPALIGGVHDGLPRFAAAGVRAVRIFQAFDDDHELMILQELDDEADAIAWVDHPDVAAEWMGRTGIGAYPPVFVGRLQHIMRMDENA
;
A
#
# COMPACT_ATOMS: atom_id res chain seq x y z
N MET A 1 30.34 17.42 -14.72
CA MET A 1 30.44 17.00 -13.31
C MET A 1 29.27 16.07 -13.06
N ASN A 2 29.50 14.77 -13.15
CA ASN A 2 28.48 13.75 -12.91
C ASN A 2 28.37 13.52 -11.41
N GLY A 3 27.36 14.13 -10.78
CA GLY A 3 26.85 13.70 -9.49
C GLY A 3 25.88 12.55 -9.75
N THR A 4 26.30 11.34 -9.44
CA THR A 4 25.48 10.13 -9.43
C THR A 4 24.28 10.35 -8.49
N ALA A 5 23.08 10.39 -9.07
CA ALA A 5 21.82 10.23 -8.35
C ALA A 5 21.79 8.81 -7.78
N ASP A 6 22.27 8.67 -6.55
CA ASP A 6 22.44 7.41 -5.86
C ASP A 6 21.07 6.87 -5.41
N GLY A 7 20.64 5.76 -6.01
CA GLY A 7 19.72 4.81 -5.40
C GLY A 7 18.23 5.19 -5.32
N GLN A 8 17.56 5.46 -6.44
CA GLN A 8 16.10 5.33 -6.49
C GLN A 8 15.76 3.84 -6.33
N LEU A 9 15.64 3.37 -5.09
CA LEU A 9 15.19 2.02 -4.77
C LEU A 9 13.80 1.86 -5.38
N HIS A 10 13.74 1.21 -6.56
CA HIS A 10 12.51 0.69 -7.14
C HIS A 10 11.88 -0.23 -6.11
N THR A 11 10.99 0.32 -5.29
CA THR A 11 10.31 -0.45 -4.27
C THR A 11 9.15 -1.11 -4.97
N LEU A 12 9.19 -2.44 -5.00
CA LEU A 12 8.10 -3.24 -5.50
C LEU A 12 7.16 -3.54 -4.36
N VAL A 13 5.87 -3.62 -4.65
CA VAL A 13 4.84 -3.85 -3.65
C VAL A 13 3.90 -4.97 -4.09
N LEU A 14 3.61 -5.85 -3.15
CA LEU A 14 2.41 -6.68 -3.17
C LEU A 14 1.44 -6.09 -2.16
N ALA A 15 0.24 -5.77 -2.59
CA ALA A 15 -0.82 -5.25 -1.73
C ALA A 15 -2.07 -6.10 -1.86
N MET A 16 -2.68 -6.40 -0.72
CA MET A 16 -3.93 -7.15 -0.64
C MET A 16 -4.87 -6.42 0.29
N ASP A 17 -6.11 -6.27 -0.16
CA ASP A 17 -7.21 -5.63 0.57
C ASP A 17 -8.37 -6.62 0.63
N TYR A 18 -8.67 -7.11 1.84
CA TYR A 18 -9.63 -8.18 2.03
C TYR A 18 -10.30 -8.12 3.40
N ARG A 19 -11.39 -8.88 3.56
CA ARG A 19 -12.11 -8.97 4.83
C ARG A 19 -11.86 -10.31 5.49
N VAL A 20 -11.58 -10.31 6.78
CA VAL A 20 -11.48 -11.49 7.64
C VAL A 20 -12.47 -11.40 8.80
N PRO A 21 -12.93 -12.53 9.34
CA PRO A 21 -13.81 -12.54 10.51
C PRO A 21 -13.17 -11.88 11.76
N ASP A 22 -11.86 -12.04 11.91
CA ASP A 22 -11.08 -11.51 13.03
C ASP A 22 -9.71 -11.02 12.55
N PRO A 23 -9.50 -9.69 12.41
CA PRO A 23 -8.22 -9.10 12.00
C PRO A 23 -7.03 -9.50 12.87
N SER A 24 -7.24 -9.84 14.14
CA SER A 24 -6.15 -10.21 15.05
C SER A 24 -5.47 -11.53 14.64
N ARG A 25 -6.13 -12.34 13.81
CA ARG A 25 -5.58 -13.61 13.28
C ARG A 25 -4.56 -13.40 12.16
N VAL A 26 -4.54 -12.24 11.51
CA VAL A 26 -3.66 -11.97 10.37
C VAL A 26 -2.19 -11.96 10.81
N TRP A 27 -1.88 -11.26 11.91
CA TRP A 27 -0.50 -11.07 12.35
C TRP A 27 0.21 -12.37 12.76
N PRO A 28 -0.38 -13.26 13.58
CA PRO A 28 0.25 -14.55 13.91
C PRO A 28 0.57 -15.41 12.69
N VAL A 29 -0.23 -15.34 11.62
CA VAL A 29 0.06 -16.08 10.39
C VAL A 29 1.28 -15.50 9.70
N LEU A 30 1.35 -14.17 9.54
CA LEU A 30 2.51 -13.50 8.95
C LEU A 30 3.79 -13.76 9.74
N GLN A 31 3.72 -13.78 11.08
CA GLN A 31 4.86 -14.10 11.94
C GLN A 31 5.41 -15.51 11.70
N ARG A 32 4.54 -16.50 11.52
CA ARG A 32 4.95 -17.88 11.20
C ARG A 32 5.56 -17.99 9.80
N SER A 33 5.14 -17.14 8.87
CA SER A 33 5.66 -17.10 7.50
C SER A 33 6.90 -16.21 7.32
N ARG A 34 7.46 -15.63 8.40
CA ARG A 34 8.55 -14.65 8.32
C ARG A 34 9.74 -15.12 7.49
N SER A 35 10.24 -16.34 7.72
CA SER A 35 11.41 -16.85 6.98
C SER A 35 11.12 -16.99 5.49
N ALA A 36 9.97 -17.58 5.15
CA ALA A 36 9.56 -17.74 3.75
C ALA A 36 9.34 -16.39 3.06
N LEU A 37 8.78 -15.40 3.74
CA LEU A 37 8.65 -14.04 3.20
C LEU A 37 10.03 -13.41 2.94
N ALA A 38 11.00 -13.60 3.85
CA ALA A 38 12.36 -13.13 3.68
C ALA A 38 13.07 -13.84 2.50
N ASP A 39 12.90 -15.15 2.36
CA ASP A 39 13.42 -15.94 1.22
C ASP A 39 12.85 -15.46 -0.12
N LEU A 40 11.63 -14.95 -0.10
CA LEU A 40 10.96 -14.32 -1.23
C LEU A 40 11.36 -12.84 -1.42
N GLY A 41 12.40 -12.36 -0.73
CA GLY A 41 12.92 -11.00 -0.88
C GLY A 41 12.07 -9.91 -0.24
N ALA A 42 11.13 -10.26 0.66
CA ALA A 42 10.41 -9.28 1.45
C ALA A 42 11.37 -8.58 2.40
N HIS A 43 11.20 -7.27 2.55
CA HIS A 43 11.97 -6.48 3.51
C HIS A 43 11.07 -5.68 4.48
N TYR A 44 9.85 -5.35 4.06
CA TYR A 44 8.80 -4.84 4.94
C TYR A 44 7.48 -5.58 4.71
N VAL A 45 6.77 -5.85 5.81
CA VAL A 45 5.36 -6.27 5.81
C VAL A 45 4.62 -5.31 6.73
N LEU A 46 3.57 -4.69 6.23
CA LEU A 46 2.72 -3.77 6.99
C LEU A 46 1.30 -4.31 7.00
N VAL A 47 0.67 -4.28 8.18
CA VAL A 47 -0.72 -4.69 8.37
C VAL A 47 -1.51 -3.49 8.86
N TYR A 48 -2.52 -3.12 8.09
CA TYR A 48 -3.45 -2.05 8.42
C TYR A 48 -4.84 -2.64 8.68
N THR A 49 -5.48 -2.17 9.74
CA THR A 49 -6.89 -2.49 10.01
C THR A 49 -7.76 -1.32 9.59
N SER A 50 -8.86 -1.61 8.89
CA SER A 50 -9.77 -0.54 8.47
C SER A 50 -10.45 0.09 9.68
N MET A 51 -10.62 1.40 9.62
CA MET A 51 -11.37 2.18 10.60
C MET A 51 -12.86 2.32 10.23
N ARG A 52 -13.21 2.09 8.96
CA ARG A 52 -14.60 2.21 8.44
C ARG A 52 -15.29 0.86 8.30
N ASP A 53 -14.54 -0.18 7.92
CA ASP A 53 -15.07 -1.49 7.58
C ASP A 53 -14.62 -2.56 8.56
N HIS A 54 -15.53 -3.04 9.41
CA HIS A 54 -15.21 -4.12 10.35
C HIS A 54 -14.65 -5.35 9.61
N GLY A 55 -13.53 -5.89 10.09
CA GLY A 55 -12.88 -7.07 9.52
C GLY A 55 -12.04 -6.80 8.28
N ARG A 56 -12.08 -5.60 7.68
CA ARG A 56 -11.28 -5.26 6.50
C ARG A 56 -9.84 -4.96 6.89
N VAL A 57 -8.89 -5.56 6.18
CA VAL A 57 -7.46 -5.46 6.42
C VAL A 57 -6.77 -5.20 5.10
N MET A 58 -5.79 -4.29 5.12
CA MET A 58 -4.85 -4.12 4.03
C MET A 58 -3.48 -4.62 4.48
N VAL A 59 -2.88 -5.51 3.71
CA VAL A 59 -1.51 -5.99 3.92
C VAL A 59 -0.65 -5.55 2.75
N THR A 60 0.45 -4.85 3.02
CA THR A 60 1.45 -4.49 2.01
C THR A 60 2.78 -5.16 2.31
N ILE A 61 3.40 -5.71 1.27
CA ILE A 61 4.69 -6.38 1.34
C ILE A 61 5.62 -5.69 0.36
N SER A 62 6.69 -5.09 0.86
CA SER A 62 7.72 -4.48 0.02
C SER A 62 8.79 -5.51 -0.33
N LEU A 63 9.15 -5.58 -1.62
CA LEU A 63 10.05 -6.58 -2.19
C LEU A 63 11.26 -5.92 -2.87
N ARG A 64 12.40 -6.61 -2.91
CA ARG A 64 13.66 -6.09 -3.48
C ARG A 64 13.82 -6.33 -5.00
N SER A 65 13.10 -7.26 -5.61
CA SER A 65 13.19 -7.55 -7.05
C SER A 65 11.92 -8.16 -7.65
N LYS A 66 11.79 -8.13 -8.98
CA LYS A 66 10.58 -8.53 -9.72
C LYS A 66 10.44 -10.06 -9.84
N GLU A 67 11.54 -10.80 -10.04
CA GLU A 67 11.54 -12.27 -10.09
C GLU A 67 10.90 -12.95 -8.87
N PRO A 68 11.04 -12.45 -7.63
CA PRO A 68 10.31 -12.95 -6.49
C PRO A 68 8.79 -12.81 -6.57
N ILE A 69 8.22 -11.81 -7.24
CA ILE A 69 6.78 -11.52 -7.16
C ILE A 69 5.95 -12.64 -7.77
N LEU A 70 6.29 -13.09 -8.97
CA LEU A 70 5.61 -14.23 -9.59
C LEU A 70 5.84 -15.52 -8.80
N GLN A 71 6.98 -15.65 -8.11
CA GLN A 71 7.25 -16.79 -7.23
C GLN A 71 6.44 -16.72 -5.93
N VAL A 72 6.27 -15.53 -5.33
CA VAL A 72 5.44 -15.27 -4.15
C VAL A 72 4.02 -15.68 -4.45
N LEU A 73 3.43 -15.15 -5.53
CA LEU A 73 2.04 -15.41 -5.91
C LEU A 73 1.78 -16.90 -6.18
N ARG A 74 2.80 -17.63 -6.65
CA ARG A 74 2.74 -19.09 -6.89
C ARG A 74 3.18 -19.92 -5.67
N SER A 75 3.68 -19.29 -4.62
CA SER A 75 4.23 -20.02 -3.47
C SER A 75 3.10 -20.60 -2.63
N ARG A 76 3.28 -21.86 -2.20
CA ARG A 76 2.33 -22.49 -1.28
C ARG A 76 2.21 -21.73 0.04
N VAL A 77 3.27 -21.05 0.46
CA VAL A 77 3.26 -20.26 1.70
C VAL A 77 2.29 -19.08 1.58
N PHE A 78 2.32 -18.37 0.46
CA PHE A 78 1.42 -17.25 0.20
C PHE A 78 -0.03 -17.71 0.01
N LEU A 79 -0.26 -18.85 -0.67
CA LEU A 79 -1.62 -19.39 -0.82
C LEU A 79 -2.19 -19.91 0.51
N ASN A 80 -1.41 -20.69 1.27
CA ASN A 80 -1.83 -21.23 2.57
C ASN A 80 -2.07 -20.12 3.61
N TRP A 81 -1.52 -18.93 3.41
CA TRP A 81 -1.80 -17.80 4.28
C TRP A 81 -3.28 -17.42 4.24
N PHE A 82 -3.90 -17.37 3.05
CA PHE A 82 -5.31 -17.02 2.90
C PHE A 82 -6.22 -18.02 3.64
N ASP A 83 -5.96 -19.32 3.50
CA ASP A 83 -6.66 -20.37 4.25
C ASP A 83 -6.50 -20.17 5.78
N ALA A 84 -5.28 -19.86 6.23
CA ALA A 84 -4.97 -19.74 7.65
C ALA A 84 -5.60 -18.50 8.32
N VAL A 85 -5.79 -17.42 7.58
CA VAL A 85 -6.52 -16.23 8.06
C VAL A 85 -8.05 -16.37 7.93
N GLY A 86 -8.52 -17.43 7.26
CA GLY A 86 -9.93 -17.76 7.13
C GLY A 86 -10.61 -17.02 5.98
N LEU A 87 -9.92 -16.83 4.85
CA LEU A 87 -10.55 -16.40 3.62
C LEU A 87 -11.12 -17.60 2.87
N ASP A 88 -12.34 -17.45 2.36
CA ASP A 88 -12.99 -18.46 1.53
C ASP A 88 -12.51 -18.37 0.06
N ASP A 89 -12.08 -17.19 -0.38
CA ASP A 89 -11.57 -16.90 -1.73
C ASP A 89 -10.24 -16.13 -1.67
N ILE A 90 -9.40 -16.30 -2.71
CA ILE A 90 -8.17 -15.50 -2.86
C ILE A 90 -8.59 -14.06 -3.17
N PRO A 91 -8.14 -13.07 -2.38
CA PRO A 91 -8.50 -11.68 -2.63
C PRO A 91 -7.80 -11.14 -3.88
N ALA A 92 -8.27 -9.99 -4.39
CA ALA A 92 -7.53 -9.28 -5.42
C ALA A 92 -6.14 -8.91 -4.87
N ILE A 93 -5.10 -9.18 -5.66
CA ILE A 93 -3.71 -8.91 -5.30
C ILE A 93 -3.16 -7.91 -6.30
N PHE A 94 -2.79 -6.74 -5.80
CA PHE A 94 -2.06 -5.77 -6.59
C PHE A 94 -0.56 -6.07 -6.51
N ALA A 95 0.09 -6.11 -7.66
CA ALA A 95 1.53 -6.30 -7.78
C ALA A 95 2.11 -5.22 -8.69
N GLY A 96 2.97 -4.37 -8.13
CA GLY A 96 3.45 -3.21 -8.88
C GLY A 96 4.78 -2.65 -8.42
N GLU A 97 5.24 -1.63 -9.12
CA GLU A 97 6.46 -0.87 -8.79
C GLU A 97 6.16 0.59 -8.51
N THR A 98 6.98 1.19 -7.65
CA THR A 98 6.88 2.63 -7.37
C THR A 98 7.20 3.42 -8.64
N VAL A 99 6.25 4.26 -9.07
CA VAL A 99 6.44 5.21 -10.18
C VAL A 99 6.57 6.64 -9.70
N ASP A 100 5.99 6.96 -8.55
CA ASP A 100 6.18 8.26 -7.91
C ASP A 100 6.14 8.15 -6.37
N LYS A 101 6.89 9.01 -5.70
CA LYS A 101 6.96 9.08 -4.24
C LYS A 101 7.24 10.51 -3.81
N VAL A 102 6.35 11.04 -2.99
CA VAL A 102 6.49 12.36 -2.39
C VAL A 102 6.43 12.25 -0.88
N THR A 103 7.43 12.82 -0.21
CA THR A 103 7.42 13.02 1.25
C THR A 103 7.22 14.52 1.49
N LEU A 104 6.09 14.89 2.08
CA LEU A 104 5.76 16.28 2.42
C LEU A 104 6.27 16.64 3.83
N VAL A 105 6.20 15.69 4.76
CA VAL A 105 6.73 15.83 6.12
C VAL A 105 7.64 14.66 6.42
N GLU A 106 8.88 14.94 6.82
CA GLU A 106 9.81 13.87 7.19
C GLU A 106 9.27 13.09 8.39
N PRO A 107 9.26 11.74 8.33
CA PRO A 107 8.84 10.93 9.44
C PRO A 107 9.81 11.13 10.61
N SER A 108 9.29 11.53 11.76
CA SER A 108 10.04 11.47 13.00
C SER A 108 10.27 10.00 13.33
N GLY A 109 11.52 9.58 13.54
CA GLY A 109 11.92 8.16 13.59
C GLY A 109 11.13 7.27 14.56
N ASP A 110 10.40 7.85 15.51
CA ASP A 110 9.63 7.15 16.54
C ASP A 110 8.11 7.11 16.30
N THR A 111 7.57 7.81 15.28
CA THR A 111 6.12 7.87 15.04
C THR A 111 5.76 7.05 13.79
N PRO A 112 5.07 5.91 13.93
CA PRO A 112 4.55 5.20 12.77
C PRO A 112 3.52 6.07 12.04
N PRO A 113 3.37 5.92 10.71
CA PRO A 113 2.25 6.45 9.95
C PRO A 113 0.93 6.19 10.68
N GLY A 114 0.27 7.26 11.14
CA GLY A 114 -0.90 7.14 11.99
C GLY A 114 -2.07 6.50 11.25
N VAL A 115 -2.33 6.97 10.03
CA VAL A 115 -3.42 6.52 9.18
C VAL A 115 -2.96 6.47 7.72
N ILE A 116 -3.45 5.48 6.99
CA ILE A 116 -3.34 5.44 5.53
C ILE A 116 -4.71 5.62 4.89
N VAL A 117 -4.71 6.31 3.75
CA VAL A 117 -5.76 6.29 2.74
C VAL A 117 -5.16 5.61 1.52
N GLY A 118 -5.75 4.50 1.09
CA GLY A 118 -5.24 3.68 0.01
C GLY A 118 -6.33 3.31 -0.98
N ALA A 119 -6.02 3.31 -2.27
CA ALA A 119 -6.93 2.77 -3.27
C ALA A 119 -6.19 2.23 -4.48
N ILE A 120 -6.85 1.33 -5.19
CA ILE A 120 -6.42 0.77 -6.46
C ILE A 120 -7.45 1.18 -7.52
N ALA A 121 -7.00 1.74 -8.63
CA ALA A 121 -7.87 2.27 -9.67
C ALA A 121 -7.22 2.20 -11.06
N ALA A 122 -8.08 2.05 -12.08
CA ALA A 122 -7.71 2.27 -13.46
C ALA A 122 -7.70 3.78 -13.77
N ILE A 123 -6.60 4.27 -14.32
CA ILE A 123 -6.29 5.66 -14.59
C ILE A 123 -5.96 5.80 -16.08
N GLU A 124 -6.74 6.61 -16.79
CA GLU A 124 -6.60 6.80 -18.24
C GLU A 124 -5.31 7.52 -18.64
N ASP A 125 -4.87 8.50 -17.83
CA ASP A 125 -3.64 9.27 -18.09
C ASP A 125 -2.80 9.33 -16.81
N VAL A 126 -1.88 8.37 -16.67
CA VAL A 126 -0.98 8.26 -15.52
C VAL A 126 -0.05 9.48 -15.37
N PRO A 127 0.61 9.98 -16.44
CA PRO A 127 1.38 11.22 -16.36
C PRO A 127 0.57 12.42 -15.88
N ALA A 128 -0.66 12.62 -16.37
CA ALA A 128 -1.51 13.72 -15.95
C ALA A 128 -1.90 13.61 -14.47
N LEU A 129 -2.21 12.40 -13.99
CA LEU A 129 -2.46 12.14 -12.58
C LEU A 129 -1.26 12.54 -11.72
N ILE A 130 -0.06 12.06 -12.06
CA ILE A 130 1.16 12.37 -11.30
C ILE A 130 1.38 13.89 -11.30
N GLY A 131 1.28 14.55 -12.46
CA GLY A 131 1.37 16.02 -12.56
C GLY A 131 0.37 16.72 -11.63
N GLY A 132 -0.90 16.28 -11.62
CA GLY A 132 -1.94 16.82 -10.75
C GLY A 132 -1.64 16.64 -9.25
N VAL A 133 -1.08 15.50 -8.85
CA VAL A 133 -0.63 15.26 -7.47
C VAL A 133 0.46 16.25 -7.08
N HIS A 134 1.46 16.45 -7.95
CA HIS A 134 2.57 17.38 -7.70
C HIS A 134 2.08 18.83 -7.60
N ASP A 135 1.17 19.26 -8.47
CA ASP A 135 0.54 20.58 -8.42
C ASP A 135 -0.35 20.77 -7.18
N GLY A 136 -0.87 19.68 -6.63
CA GLY A 136 -1.74 19.63 -5.46
C GLY A 136 -1.02 19.55 -4.11
N LEU A 137 0.30 19.33 -4.07
CA LEU A 137 1.04 19.07 -2.83
C LEU A 137 0.82 20.11 -1.71
N PRO A 138 0.76 21.43 -1.97
CA PRO A 138 0.47 22.40 -0.92
C PRO A 138 -0.90 22.20 -0.25
N ARG A 139 -1.90 21.76 -1.02
CA ARG A 139 -3.25 21.47 -0.49
C ARG A 139 -3.28 20.13 0.25
N PHE A 140 -2.51 19.14 -0.23
CA PHE A 140 -2.35 17.86 0.45
C PHE A 140 -1.72 18.05 1.83
N ALA A 141 -0.65 18.85 1.92
CA ALA A 141 -0.02 19.20 3.19
C ALA A 141 -0.99 19.92 4.14
N ALA A 142 -1.80 20.86 3.62
CA ALA A 142 -2.80 21.57 4.41
C ALA A 142 -3.92 20.65 4.93
N ALA A 143 -4.18 19.53 4.26
CA ALA A 143 -5.13 18.49 4.66
C ALA A 143 -4.51 17.41 5.55
N GLY A 144 -3.27 17.58 6.03
CA GLY A 144 -2.61 16.62 6.92
C GLY A 144 -1.92 15.45 6.21
N VAL A 145 -1.82 15.46 4.87
CA VAL A 145 -1.08 14.43 4.13
C VAL A 145 0.42 14.64 4.29
N ARG A 146 1.10 13.60 4.78
CA ARG A 146 2.54 13.60 5.07
C ARG A 146 3.37 12.96 3.97
N ALA A 147 2.81 11.97 3.29
CA ALA A 147 3.47 11.29 2.19
C ALA A 147 2.46 10.73 1.19
N VAL A 148 2.88 10.65 -0.07
CA VAL A 148 2.14 10.02 -1.17
C VAL A 148 3.06 9.02 -1.85
N ARG A 149 2.56 7.81 -2.12
CA ARG A 149 3.24 6.78 -2.90
C ARG A 149 2.31 6.30 -3.99
N ILE A 150 2.81 6.28 -5.22
CA ILE A 150 2.09 5.82 -6.40
C ILE A 150 2.84 4.63 -6.96
N PHE A 151 2.12 3.53 -7.11
CA PHE A 151 2.62 2.28 -7.68
C PHE A 151 1.83 1.96 -8.94
N GLN A 152 2.53 1.51 -9.97
CA GLN A 152 1.92 1.02 -11.21
C GLN A 152 1.97 -0.50 -11.24
N ALA A 153 0.87 -1.13 -11.64
CA ALA A 153 0.79 -2.58 -11.76
C ALA A 153 1.77 -3.11 -12.83
N PHE A 154 2.17 -4.38 -12.71
CA PHE A 154 3.05 -4.99 -13.71
C PHE A 154 2.34 -5.46 -14.97
N ASP A 155 1.06 -5.76 -14.86
CA ASP A 155 0.24 -6.37 -15.91
C ASP A 155 -0.67 -5.36 -16.64
N ASP A 156 -0.92 -4.20 -16.04
CA ASP A 156 -1.69 -3.10 -16.64
C ASP A 156 -1.01 -1.75 -16.35
N ASP A 157 -0.66 -1.03 -17.42
CA ASP A 157 -0.02 0.28 -17.34
C ASP A 157 -0.96 1.42 -16.93
N HIS A 158 -2.28 1.17 -16.90
CA HIS A 158 -3.30 2.09 -16.43
C HIS A 158 -3.77 1.76 -15.01
N GLU A 159 -3.39 0.63 -14.44
CA GLU A 159 -3.76 0.27 -13.07
C GLU A 159 -2.73 0.80 -12.06
N LEU A 160 -3.18 1.68 -11.16
CA LEU A 160 -2.35 2.25 -10.11
C LEU A 160 -2.88 1.91 -8.72
N MET A 161 -1.96 1.67 -7.79
CA MET A 161 -2.22 1.77 -6.36
C MET A 161 -1.64 3.09 -5.84
N ILE A 162 -2.45 3.86 -5.14
CA ILE A 162 -2.05 5.13 -4.53
C ILE A 162 -2.25 5.02 -3.03
N LEU A 163 -1.19 5.30 -2.26
CA LEU A 163 -1.20 5.31 -0.80
C LEU A 163 -0.83 6.71 -0.30
N GLN A 164 -1.67 7.26 0.56
CA GLN A 164 -1.47 8.54 1.24
C GLN A 164 -1.37 8.28 2.73
N GLU A 165 -0.37 8.87 3.36
CA GLU A 165 -0.17 8.83 4.80
C GLU A 165 -0.65 10.12 5.43
N LEU A 166 -1.46 10.01 6.49
CA LEU A 166 -2.00 11.13 7.24
C LEU A 166 -1.70 10.99 8.74
N ASP A 167 -1.73 12.11 9.44
CA ASP A 167 -1.47 12.19 10.89
C ASP A 167 -2.56 11.49 11.71
N ASP A 168 -3.83 11.71 11.40
CA ASP A 168 -4.94 11.14 12.16
C ASP A 168 -6.16 10.71 11.31
N GLU A 169 -7.11 10.08 12.00
CA GLU A 169 -8.33 9.53 11.41
C GLU A 169 -9.33 10.59 10.97
N ALA A 170 -9.44 11.69 11.71
CA ALA A 170 -10.40 12.74 11.41
C ALA A 170 -10.03 13.43 10.10
N ASP A 171 -8.74 13.73 9.93
CA ASP A 171 -8.18 14.30 8.69
C ASP A 171 -8.34 13.31 7.53
N ALA A 172 -8.06 12.03 7.74
CA ALA A 172 -8.23 11.00 6.71
C ALA A 172 -9.68 10.84 6.25
N ILE A 173 -10.64 10.86 7.18
CA ILE A 173 -12.06 10.79 6.84
C ILE A 173 -12.50 12.05 6.09
N ALA A 174 -12.13 13.23 6.60
CA ALA A 174 -12.45 14.51 5.96
C ALA A 174 -11.87 14.58 4.54
N TRP A 175 -10.64 14.10 4.36
CA TRP A 175 -9.96 14.05 3.07
C TRP A 175 -10.64 13.13 2.06
N VAL A 176 -11.11 11.96 2.50
CA VAL A 176 -11.83 11.01 1.63
C VAL A 176 -13.24 11.49 1.31
N ASP A 177 -13.94 12.11 2.27
CA ASP A 177 -15.31 12.58 2.07
C ASP A 177 -15.36 13.89 1.26
N HIS A 178 -14.28 14.69 1.28
CA HIS A 178 -14.12 15.93 0.51
C HIS A 178 -12.78 15.98 -0.23
N PRO A 179 -12.58 15.13 -1.24
CA PRO A 179 -11.32 15.05 -1.96
C PRO A 179 -11.06 16.35 -2.76
N ASP A 180 -9.82 16.82 -2.75
CA ASP A 180 -9.36 17.86 -3.68
C ASP A 180 -9.51 17.38 -5.13
N VAL A 181 -9.55 18.31 -6.10
CA VAL A 181 -9.55 17.95 -7.53
C VAL A 181 -8.34 17.09 -7.88
N ALA A 182 -7.17 17.33 -7.28
CA ALA A 182 -5.99 16.47 -7.46
C ALA A 182 -6.13 15.07 -6.84
N ALA A 183 -7.20 14.82 -6.10
CA ALA A 183 -7.56 13.54 -5.51
C ALA A 183 -8.91 12.99 -6.03
N GLU A 184 -9.46 13.57 -7.10
CA GLU A 184 -10.74 13.19 -7.72
C GLU A 184 -10.75 11.71 -8.17
N TRP A 185 -9.59 11.15 -8.47
CA TRP A 185 -9.41 9.72 -8.77
C TRP A 185 -9.97 8.80 -7.66
N MET A 186 -10.02 9.26 -6.40
CA MET A 186 -10.62 8.50 -5.30
C MET A 186 -12.11 8.21 -5.53
N GLY A 187 -12.84 9.13 -6.18
CA GLY A 187 -14.26 8.98 -6.52
C GLY A 187 -14.54 7.91 -7.59
N ARG A 188 -13.51 7.41 -8.27
CA ARG A 188 -13.60 6.36 -9.31
C ARG A 188 -13.18 4.98 -8.82
N THR A 189 -12.83 4.84 -7.54
CA THR A 189 -12.41 3.58 -6.91
C THR A 189 -13.60 2.68 -6.60
N GLY A 190 -13.36 1.38 -6.39
CA GLY A 190 -14.43 0.41 -6.10
C GLY A 190 -15.24 -0.05 -7.31
N ILE A 191 -14.78 0.26 -8.53
CA ILE A 191 -15.34 -0.25 -9.78
C ILE A 191 -14.45 -1.40 -10.27
N GLY A 192 -14.99 -2.62 -10.38
CA GLY A 192 -14.24 -3.80 -10.83
C GLY A 192 -13.87 -4.76 -9.70
N ALA A 193 -12.65 -5.30 -9.74
CA ALA A 193 -12.19 -6.34 -8.82
C ALA A 193 -11.70 -5.82 -7.45
N TYR A 194 -11.35 -4.53 -7.38
CA TYR A 194 -10.81 -3.93 -6.16
C TYR A 194 -11.90 -3.26 -5.31
N PRO A 195 -11.81 -3.34 -3.97
CA PRO A 195 -12.71 -2.63 -3.07
C PRO A 195 -12.65 -1.09 -3.23
N PRO A 196 -13.61 -0.34 -2.64
CA PRO A 196 -13.56 1.13 -2.53
C PRO A 196 -12.33 1.62 -1.77
N VAL A 197 -12.14 2.94 -1.62
CA VAL A 197 -11.06 3.51 -0.79
C VAL A 197 -10.93 2.80 0.56
N PHE A 198 -9.70 2.39 0.90
CA PHE A 198 -9.30 1.86 2.18
C PHE A 198 -8.86 3.02 3.09
N VAL A 199 -9.44 3.10 4.28
CA VAL A 199 -8.98 4.01 5.34
C VAL A 199 -8.66 3.15 6.55
N GLY A 200 -7.41 3.17 7.00
CA GLY A 200 -6.97 2.26 8.05
C GLY A 200 -5.75 2.71 8.83
N ARG A 201 -5.60 2.14 10.03
CA ARG A 201 -4.51 2.43 10.96
C ARG A 201 -3.44 1.35 10.85
N LEU A 202 -2.18 1.74 10.93
CA LEU A 202 -1.09 0.77 11.02
C LEU A 202 -1.20 0.01 12.34
N GLN A 203 -1.36 -1.31 12.24
CA GLN A 203 -1.49 -2.18 13.40
C GLN A 203 -0.18 -2.90 13.70
N HIS A 204 0.50 -3.39 12.66
CA HIS A 204 1.76 -4.12 12.81
C HIS A 204 2.73 -3.82 11.67
N ILE A 205 4.02 -3.82 12.02
CA ILE A 205 5.14 -3.75 11.07
C ILE A 205 6.08 -4.92 11.33
N MET A 206 6.43 -5.63 10.25
CA MET A 206 7.53 -6.58 10.23
C MET A 206 8.64 -6.02 9.36
N ARG A 207 9.82 -5.86 9.95
CA ARG A 207 11.06 -5.58 9.22
C ARG A 207 11.79 -6.90 9.07
N MET A 208 12.18 -7.27 7.86
CA MET A 208 13.09 -8.40 7.68
C MET A 208 14.49 -7.87 7.93
N ASP A 209 15.22 -8.50 8.87
CA ASP A 209 16.56 -8.08 9.21
C ASP A 209 17.45 -8.24 7.96
N GLU A 210 18.30 -7.24 7.71
CA GLU A 210 19.42 -7.37 6.78
C GLU A 210 20.44 -8.31 7.42
N ASN A 211 20.19 -9.61 7.36
CA ASN A 211 21.26 -10.56 7.51
C ASN A 211 22.12 -10.47 6.24
N ALA A 212 23.10 -9.57 6.30
CA ALA A 212 24.34 -9.64 5.52
C ALA A 212 25.13 -10.88 5.91
#